data_AF-A0A7N2N7K6-F1
#
_entry.id   AF-A0A7N2N7K6-F1
#
_cell.length_a   1.000
_cell.length_b   1.000
_cell.length_c   1.000
_cell.angle_alpha   90.00
_cell.angle_beta   90.00
_cell.angle_gamma   90.00
#
_symmetry.space_group_name_H-M   'P 1'
#
loop_
_entity.id
_entity.type
_entity.pdbx_description
1 polymer ?
#
loop_
_entity_poly.entity_id
_entity_poly.type
_entity_poly.pdbx_seq_one_letter_code
_entity_poly.pdbx_strand_id
1 'polypeptide(L)'
;MSRLQNFNVTINFSRSYLWYKRYKDDVYDRLWYTYSELPNSVPINTSSVIDIQNNNDSYQIPSEVLRTAVQPSSAYHSLSYSNMNLTAKIYVCFHFAEIEKLTQRKKREFIINVNGGSYISEPITLDYLKPLSICLNQIFEPQFSFVINATTGSDLPPILNAFELYTVIPQFDLHKPTNTRDVAAIMDIKQTSRISREDWQADPCVPVEQTWSGLSCNSSDDTPMIISL
;
A
#
# COMPACT_ATOMS: atom_id res chain seq x y z
N MET A 1 -6.20 12.08 -16.40
CA MET A 1 -5.88 10.89 -15.57
C MET A 1 -5.41 11.41 -14.22
N SER A 2 -6.17 11.18 -13.16
CA SER A 2 -5.79 11.55 -11.80
C SER A 2 -4.56 10.75 -11.35
N ARG A 3 -3.57 11.40 -10.73
CA ARG A 3 -2.38 10.74 -10.15
C ARG A 3 -2.76 10.28 -8.74
N LEU A 4 -2.31 9.11 -8.35
CA LEU A 4 -2.55 8.56 -7.01
C LEU A 4 -1.29 8.78 -6.16
N GLN A 5 -1.46 9.16 -4.89
CA GLN A 5 -0.40 9.12 -3.88
C GLN A 5 -0.65 7.95 -2.94
N ASN A 6 0.40 7.17 -2.63
CA ASN A 6 0.24 5.85 -2.04
C ASN A 6 0.59 5.86 -0.56
N PHE A 7 -0.24 5.19 0.24
CA PHE A 7 -0.01 4.83 1.63
C PHE A 7 -0.13 3.31 1.74
N ASN A 8 0.95 2.62 2.07
CA ASN A 8 0.95 1.16 2.12
C ASN A 8 0.98 0.70 3.57
N VAL A 9 0.02 -0.11 3.96
CA VAL A 9 -0.08 -0.62 5.32
C VAL A 9 0.33 -2.10 5.32
N THR A 10 1.52 -2.36 5.86
CA THR A 10 1.90 -3.69 6.31
C THR A 10 1.42 -3.94 7.72
N ILE A 11 1.04 -5.17 7.97
CA ILE A 11 0.66 -5.60 9.29
C ILE A 11 1.78 -6.49 9.83
N ASN A 12 2.79 -5.88 10.46
CA ASN A 12 3.93 -6.57 11.03
C ASN A 12 3.95 -6.41 12.56
N PHE A 13 4.01 -7.50 13.32
CA PHE A 13 4.02 -7.44 14.79
C PHE A 13 5.38 -7.79 15.41
N SER A 14 6.42 -7.96 14.59
CA SER A 14 7.78 -7.95 15.13
C SER A 14 8.12 -6.51 15.55
N ARG A 15 8.44 -6.32 16.84
CA ARG A 15 8.86 -5.04 17.45
C ARG A 15 10.14 -4.49 16.79
N SER A 16 10.05 -4.03 15.56
CA SER A 16 11.09 -3.21 14.94
C SER A 16 10.74 -1.75 15.18
N TYR A 17 11.70 -0.99 15.70
CA TYR A 17 11.56 0.40 16.17
C TYR A 17 11.29 1.44 15.05
N LEU A 18 10.85 1.00 13.87
CA LEU A 18 10.53 1.86 12.73
C LEU A 18 9.05 1.71 12.37
N TRP A 19 8.35 2.85 12.28
CA TRP A 19 6.94 2.91 11.85
C TRP A 19 6.76 2.53 10.36
N TYR A 20 7.86 2.38 9.63
CA TYR A 20 7.94 2.01 8.22
C TYR A 20 9.14 1.11 7.95
N LYS A 21 9.03 0.23 6.96
CA LYS A 21 10.09 -0.66 6.49
C LYS A 21 10.15 -0.62 4.97
N ARG A 22 11.37 -0.69 4.42
CA ARG A 22 11.63 -1.00 3.00
C ARG A 22 12.08 -2.43 2.89
N TYR A 23 11.62 -3.13 1.86
CA TYR A 23 12.01 -4.49 1.57
C TYR A 23 12.92 -4.50 0.36
N LYS A 24 14.04 -5.22 0.45
CA LYS A 24 15.05 -5.27 -0.63
C LYS A 24 14.51 -5.90 -1.91
N ASP A 25 13.50 -6.77 -1.78
CA ASP A 25 12.81 -7.44 -2.87
C ASP A 25 11.60 -6.64 -3.40
N ASP A 26 11.33 -5.44 -2.87
CA ASP A 26 10.30 -4.57 -3.43
C ASP A 26 10.82 -3.81 -4.65
N VAL A 27 10.41 -4.27 -5.84
CA VAL A 27 10.83 -3.66 -7.11
C VAL A 27 10.37 -2.21 -7.30
N TYR A 28 9.37 -1.78 -6.53
CA TYR A 28 8.83 -0.42 -6.56
C TYR A 28 9.34 0.45 -5.41
N ASP A 29 10.27 -0.07 -4.58
CA ASP A 29 10.85 0.60 -3.40
C ASP A 29 9.78 1.25 -2.49
N ARG A 30 8.62 0.57 -2.35
CA ARG A 30 7.51 1.09 -1.56
C ARG A 30 7.89 1.15 -0.08
N LEU A 31 7.41 2.22 0.56
CA LEU A 31 7.41 2.34 2.01
C LEU A 31 6.23 1.55 2.57
N TRP A 32 6.52 0.61 3.46
CA TRP A 32 5.51 -0.22 4.10
C TRP A 32 5.38 0.14 5.56
N TYR A 33 4.21 0.64 5.95
CA TYR A 33 3.96 1.14 7.29
C TYR A 33 3.49 0.02 8.18
N THR A 34 4.09 -0.11 9.35
CA THR A 34 3.68 -1.14 10.30
C THR A 34 2.47 -0.64 11.09
N TYR A 35 1.28 -1.16 10.81
CA TYR A 35 0.09 -0.77 11.55
C TYR A 35 -0.20 -1.78 12.66
N SER A 36 0.08 -1.39 13.89
CA SER A 36 -0.01 -2.25 15.08
C SER A 36 -1.42 -2.38 15.67
N GLU A 37 -2.42 -1.70 15.12
CA GLU A 37 -3.73 -1.53 15.80
C GLU A 37 -4.94 -1.85 14.90
N LEU A 38 -4.92 -2.97 14.17
CA LEU A 38 -6.19 -3.56 13.73
C LEU A 38 -6.90 -4.09 14.99
N PRO A 39 -8.03 -3.50 15.42
CA PRO A 39 -8.66 -3.88 16.68
C PRO A 39 -9.03 -5.36 16.69
N ASN A 40 -8.89 -5.99 17.85
CA ASN A 40 -9.32 -7.37 18.07
C ASN A 40 -8.67 -8.40 17.13
N SER A 41 -7.47 -8.12 16.62
CA SER A 41 -6.72 -9.01 15.75
C SER A 41 -5.46 -9.57 16.44
N VAL A 42 -5.00 -10.72 15.99
CA VAL A 42 -3.74 -11.34 16.42
C VAL A 42 -2.84 -11.64 15.23
N PRO A 43 -1.52 -11.45 15.36
CA PRO A 43 -0.56 -11.82 14.33
C PRO A 43 -0.50 -13.32 14.09
N ILE A 44 -0.28 -13.68 12.83
CA ILE A 44 0.16 -14.99 12.39
C ILE A 44 1.31 -14.81 11.37
N ASN A 45 2.20 -15.81 11.30
CA ASN A 45 3.32 -15.79 10.36
C ASN A 45 3.67 -17.18 9.86
N THR A 46 4.48 -17.23 8.81
CA THR A 46 5.04 -18.47 8.30
C THR A 46 6.49 -18.30 7.87
N SER A 47 7.25 -19.40 7.90
CA SER A 47 8.59 -19.49 7.30
C SER A 47 8.55 -20.10 5.88
N SER A 48 7.39 -20.58 5.44
CA SER A 48 7.21 -21.15 4.10
C SER A 48 7.46 -20.13 3.00
N VAL A 49 7.94 -20.60 1.86
CA VAL A 49 8.17 -19.79 0.67
C VAL A 49 6.83 -19.51 -0.02
N ILE A 50 6.56 -18.24 -0.30
CA ILE A 50 5.38 -17.80 -1.07
C ILE A 50 5.62 -18.12 -2.56
N ASP A 51 4.64 -18.72 -3.23
CA ASP A 51 4.71 -19.05 -4.66
C ASP A 51 4.41 -17.82 -5.51
N ILE A 52 5.44 -16.99 -5.70
CA ILE A 52 5.37 -15.75 -6.47
C ILE A 52 5.56 -16.02 -7.98
N GLN A 53 6.23 -17.12 -8.35
CA GLN A 53 6.60 -17.37 -9.75
C GLN A 53 5.46 -17.90 -10.61
N ASN A 54 4.50 -18.61 -10.01
CA ASN A 54 3.35 -19.18 -10.74
C ASN A 54 2.09 -18.31 -10.67
N ASN A 55 2.14 -17.20 -9.94
CA ASN A 55 1.04 -16.25 -9.88
C ASN A 55 1.35 -15.05 -10.78
N ASN A 56 0.35 -14.63 -11.56
CA ASN A 56 0.34 -13.33 -12.24
C ASN A 56 0.21 -12.19 -11.19
N ASP A 57 1.08 -12.17 -10.16
CA ASP A 57 1.11 -11.10 -9.18
C ASP A 57 1.75 -9.84 -9.79
N SER A 58 0.97 -9.13 -10.60
CA SER A 58 1.37 -7.86 -11.21
C SER A 58 1.76 -6.80 -10.16
N TYR A 59 1.30 -6.96 -8.91
CA TYR A 59 1.56 -6.02 -7.82
C TYR A 59 2.91 -6.25 -7.14
N GLN A 60 3.55 -7.40 -7.38
CA GLN A 60 4.89 -7.75 -6.91
C GLN A 60 5.07 -7.42 -5.42
N ILE A 61 4.16 -7.91 -4.57
CA ILE A 61 4.19 -7.62 -3.14
C ILE A 61 5.43 -8.32 -2.53
N PRO A 62 6.21 -7.65 -1.67
CA PRO A 62 7.39 -8.27 -1.07
C PRO A 62 7.03 -9.55 -0.33
N SER A 63 7.87 -10.57 -0.49
CA SER A 63 7.59 -11.90 0.04
C SER A 63 7.49 -11.91 1.56
N GLU A 64 8.29 -11.08 2.24
CA GLU A 64 8.23 -10.90 3.69
C GLU A 64 6.89 -10.34 4.16
N VAL A 65 6.25 -9.46 3.38
CA VAL A 65 4.92 -8.93 3.68
C VAL A 65 3.88 -10.03 3.61
N LEU A 66 3.92 -10.85 2.55
CA LEU A 66 2.98 -11.94 2.34
C LEU A 66 3.19 -13.13 3.31
N ARG A 67 4.33 -13.22 4.00
CA ARG A 67 4.56 -14.24 5.05
C ARG A 67 3.95 -13.87 6.41
N THR A 68 3.48 -12.65 6.55
CA THR A 68 2.83 -12.16 7.77
C THR A 68 1.37 -11.83 7.48
N ALA A 69 0.49 -12.08 8.45
CA ALA A 69 -0.91 -11.67 8.36
C ALA A 69 -1.49 -11.45 9.76
N VAL A 70 -2.69 -10.91 9.79
CA VAL A 70 -3.58 -10.96 10.96
C VAL A 70 -4.75 -11.86 10.73
N GLN A 71 -5.29 -12.36 11.82
CA GLN A 71 -6.63 -12.90 11.89
C GLN A 71 -7.37 -12.35 13.12
N PRO A 72 -8.71 -12.42 13.15
CA PRO A 72 -9.49 -12.09 14.35
C PRO A 72 -9.00 -12.87 15.57
N SER A 73 -8.94 -12.22 16.72
CA SER A 73 -8.79 -12.88 18.02
C SER A 73 -9.99 -13.79 18.28
N SER A 74 -9.82 -14.84 19.10
CA SER A 74 -10.79 -15.93 19.25
C SER A 74 -12.21 -15.51 19.64
N ALA A 75 -12.39 -14.33 20.23
CA ALA A 75 -13.68 -13.77 20.60
C ALA A 75 -14.40 -13.04 19.45
N TYR A 76 -13.75 -12.91 18.29
CA TYR A 76 -14.21 -12.13 17.15
C TYR A 76 -14.18 -12.98 15.87
N HIS A 77 -15.06 -12.63 14.93
CA HIS A 77 -15.25 -13.40 13.69
C HIS A 77 -14.83 -12.62 12.44
N SER A 78 -14.39 -11.38 12.60
CA SER A 78 -14.11 -10.46 11.51
C SER A 78 -12.92 -9.56 11.81
N LEU A 79 -12.25 -9.16 10.74
CA LEU A 79 -11.25 -8.09 10.77
C LEU A 79 -11.98 -6.81 10.39
N SER A 80 -11.80 -5.76 11.18
CA SER A 80 -12.37 -4.46 10.84
C SER A 80 -11.35 -3.36 11.00
N TYR A 81 -11.46 -2.37 10.13
CA TYR A 81 -10.72 -1.15 10.21
C TYR A 81 -11.69 0.02 10.07
N SER A 82 -11.57 0.99 10.97
CA SER A 82 -12.35 2.23 10.94
C SER A 82 -11.45 3.42 11.29
N ASN A 83 -11.97 4.63 11.05
CA ASN A 83 -11.39 5.90 11.48
C ASN A 83 -10.11 6.34 10.76
N MET A 84 -10.01 6.06 9.46
CA MET A 84 -9.04 6.78 8.64
C MET A 84 -9.55 8.19 8.34
N ASN A 85 -8.98 9.19 9.00
CA ASN A 85 -9.21 10.60 8.67
C ASN A 85 -8.32 10.99 7.48
N LEU A 86 -8.71 10.53 6.29
CA LEU A 86 -8.06 10.93 5.05
C LEU A 86 -8.64 12.28 4.60
N THR A 87 -7.85 13.04 3.84
CA THR A 87 -8.25 14.36 3.32
C THR A 87 -8.68 14.32 1.85
N ALA A 88 -8.44 13.20 1.18
CA ALA A 88 -8.71 13.00 -0.24
C ALA A 88 -9.48 11.70 -0.49
N LYS A 89 -10.15 11.63 -1.65
CA LYS A 89 -10.78 10.39 -2.10
C LYS A 89 -9.73 9.30 -2.28
N ILE A 90 -10.13 8.04 -2.22
CA ILE A 90 -9.19 6.93 -2.22
C ILE A 90 -9.53 5.82 -3.18
N TYR A 91 -8.50 5.12 -3.61
CA TYR A 91 -8.53 3.82 -4.23
C TYR A 91 -7.83 2.82 -3.30
N VAL A 92 -8.29 1.57 -3.25
CA VAL A 92 -7.78 0.59 -2.26
C VAL A 92 -7.47 -0.74 -2.90
N CYS A 93 -6.37 -1.33 -2.46
CA CYS A 93 -5.94 -2.68 -2.77
C CYS A 93 -5.76 -3.49 -1.48
N PHE A 94 -6.28 -4.71 -1.47
CA PHE A 94 -6.05 -5.68 -0.39
C PHE A 94 -5.13 -6.79 -0.89
N HIS A 95 -4.22 -7.26 -0.05
CA HIS A 95 -3.25 -8.29 -0.38
C HIS A 95 -3.37 -9.45 0.59
N PHE A 96 -3.46 -10.65 0.03
CA PHE A 96 -3.69 -11.89 0.74
C PHE A 96 -2.68 -12.97 0.31
N ALA A 97 -2.36 -13.87 1.22
CA ALA A 97 -1.77 -15.17 0.94
C ALA A 97 -2.17 -16.13 2.06
N GLU A 98 -2.68 -17.31 1.74
CA GLU A 98 -2.96 -18.33 2.77
C GLU A 98 -1.64 -18.90 3.27
N ILE A 99 -1.30 -18.57 4.51
CA ILE A 99 -0.01 -18.92 5.13
C ILE A 99 -0.12 -20.09 6.12
N GLU A 100 -1.34 -20.50 6.49
CA GLU A 100 -1.57 -21.68 7.31
C GLU A 100 -1.78 -22.91 6.43
N LYS A 101 -1.01 -23.97 6.71
CA LYS A 101 -1.16 -25.22 5.97
C LYS A 101 -2.40 -25.95 6.45
N LEU A 102 -3.50 -25.82 5.71
CA LEU A 102 -4.77 -26.42 6.06
C LEU A 102 -4.77 -27.93 5.79
N THR A 103 -5.48 -28.70 6.63
CA THR A 103 -5.75 -30.12 6.36
C THR A 103 -6.60 -30.28 5.11
N GLN A 104 -6.44 -31.39 4.38
CA GLN A 104 -7.26 -31.68 3.20
C GLN A 104 -8.75 -31.48 3.52
N ARG A 105 -9.41 -30.62 2.72
CA ARG A 105 -10.83 -30.18 2.77
C ARG A 105 -11.15 -28.91 3.57
N LYS A 106 -10.24 -28.39 4.40
CA LYS A 106 -10.49 -27.09 5.02
C LYS A 106 -10.20 -25.96 4.04
N LYS A 107 -11.03 -24.92 4.06
CA LYS A 107 -10.81 -23.69 3.29
C LYS A 107 -11.03 -22.44 4.13
N ARG A 108 -10.31 -21.38 3.79
CA ARG A 108 -10.60 -20.03 4.27
C ARG A 108 -11.33 -19.27 3.17
N GLU A 109 -12.57 -18.91 3.46
CA GLU A 109 -13.42 -18.17 2.54
C GLU A 109 -14.00 -16.94 3.23
N PHE A 110 -13.94 -15.78 2.58
CA PHE A 110 -14.39 -14.53 3.17
C PHE A 110 -14.93 -13.56 2.14
N ILE A 111 -15.60 -12.52 2.63
CA ILE A 111 -16.04 -11.36 1.84
C ILE A 111 -15.44 -10.09 2.42
N ILE A 112 -15.26 -9.08 1.55
CA ILE A 112 -14.81 -7.74 1.92
C ILE A 112 -16.01 -6.81 1.79
N ASN A 113 -16.39 -6.15 2.88
CA ASN A 113 -17.40 -5.10 2.92
C ASN A 113 -16.70 -3.76 3.20
N VAL A 114 -16.93 -2.75 2.35
CA VAL A 114 -16.38 -1.41 2.53
C VAL A 114 -17.51 -0.41 2.77
N ASN A 115 -17.27 0.52 3.71
CA ASN A 115 -18.15 1.65 4.02
C ASN A 115 -19.62 1.25 4.27
N GLY A 116 -19.83 0.15 4.99
CA GLY A 116 -21.17 -0.30 5.37
C GLY A 116 -22.02 -0.81 4.21
N GLY A 117 -21.40 -1.29 3.13
CA GLY A 117 -22.05 -1.92 1.99
C GLY A 117 -21.93 -1.16 0.67
N SER A 118 -21.22 -0.03 0.62
CA SER A 118 -20.90 0.66 -0.64
C SER A 118 -20.15 -0.25 -1.63
N TYR A 119 -19.40 -1.22 -1.09
CA TYR A 119 -18.87 -2.34 -1.84
C TYR A 119 -18.96 -3.61 -1.02
N ILE A 120 -19.32 -4.70 -1.70
CA ILE A 120 -19.28 -6.05 -1.17
C ILE A 120 -18.66 -6.94 -2.25
N SER A 121 -17.59 -7.65 -1.90
CA SER A 121 -16.98 -8.61 -2.82
C SER A 121 -17.83 -9.88 -2.95
N GLU A 122 -17.65 -10.60 -4.05
CA GLU A 122 -17.99 -12.03 -4.09
C GLU A 122 -17.14 -12.81 -3.06
N PRO A 123 -17.56 -14.04 -2.67
CA PRO A 123 -16.76 -14.91 -1.81
C PRO A 123 -15.37 -15.18 -2.39
N ILE A 124 -14.35 -14.93 -1.58
CA ILE A 124 -12.94 -15.12 -1.92
C ILE A 124 -12.43 -16.34 -1.17
N THR A 125 -11.90 -17.33 -1.90
CA THR A 125 -11.18 -18.47 -1.32
C THR A 125 -9.69 -18.33 -1.63
N LEU A 126 -8.84 -18.50 -0.62
CA LEU A 126 -7.38 -18.42 -0.79
C LEU A 126 -6.77 -19.79 -1.06
N ASP A 127 -5.79 -19.81 -1.95
CA ASP A 127 -4.93 -20.96 -2.21
C ASP A 127 -3.66 -20.88 -1.33
N TYR A 128 -3.24 -22.01 -0.78
CA TYR A 128 -2.06 -22.08 0.10
C TYR A 128 -0.80 -21.54 -0.60
N LEU A 129 -0.14 -20.58 0.05
CA LEU A 129 1.08 -19.87 -0.36
C LEU A 129 0.99 -19.13 -1.70
N LYS A 130 -0.22 -18.93 -2.25
CA LYS A 130 -0.44 -18.18 -3.49
C LYS A 130 -0.89 -16.74 -3.19
N PRO A 131 -0.14 -15.72 -3.64
CA PRO A 131 -0.55 -14.33 -3.52
C PRO A 131 -1.89 -14.02 -4.22
N LEU A 132 -2.74 -13.20 -3.60
CA LEU A 132 -3.93 -12.65 -4.21
C LEU A 132 -4.04 -11.17 -3.86
N SER A 133 -4.04 -10.31 -4.89
CA SER A 133 -4.25 -8.87 -4.76
C SER A 133 -5.61 -8.49 -5.32
N ILE A 134 -6.42 -7.79 -4.54
CA ILE A 134 -7.78 -7.35 -4.90
C ILE A 134 -7.84 -5.84 -4.78
N CYS A 135 -7.80 -5.16 -5.92
CA CYS A 135 -8.02 -3.72 -5.97
C CYS A 135 -9.44 -3.40 -6.37
N LEU A 136 -10.07 -2.55 -5.57
CA LEU A 136 -11.47 -2.22 -5.76
C LEU A 136 -11.58 -1.22 -6.90
N ASN A 137 -12.27 -1.60 -7.99
CA ASN A 137 -12.42 -0.76 -9.18
C ASN A 137 -13.42 0.39 -8.97
N GLN A 138 -13.26 1.14 -7.89
CA GLN A 138 -14.06 2.31 -7.52
C GLN A 138 -13.26 3.23 -6.61
N ILE A 139 -13.71 4.48 -6.52
CA ILE A 139 -13.12 5.49 -5.66
C ILE A 139 -14.05 5.69 -4.46
N PHE A 140 -13.49 5.72 -3.26
CA PHE A 140 -14.23 5.95 -2.02
C PHE A 140 -13.99 7.36 -1.48
N GLU A 141 -14.95 7.84 -0.71
CA GLU A 141 -14.80 9.08 0.06
C GLU A 141 -13.75 8.91 1.18
N PRO A 142 -13.15 10.01 1.69
CA PRO A 142 -12.05 9.93 2.65
C PRO A 142 -12.40 9.22 3.95
N GLN A 143 -13.67 9.23 4.36
CA GLN A 143 -14.18 8.40 5.44
C GLN A 143 -14.21 6.93 4.97
N PHE A 144 -13.12 6.22 5.24
CA PHE A 144 -12.94 4.84 4.82
C PHE A 144 -12.96 3.87 5.99
N SER A 145 -13.67 2.77 5.78
CA SER A 145 -13.76 1.64 6.68
C SER A 145 -13.95 0.36 5.88
N PHE A 146 -13.44 -0.74 6.41
CA PHE A 146 -13.70 -2.06 5.84
C PHE A 146 -13.93 -3.09 6.94
N VAL A 147 -14.66 -4.14 6.58
CA VAL A 147 -14.85 -5.35 7.37
C VAL A 147 -14.62 -6.55 6.47
N ILE A 148 -13.76 -7.46 6.90
CA ILE A 148 -13.54 -8.76 6.26
C ILE A 148 -14.20 -9.80 7.14
N ASN A 149 -15.20 -10.50 6.59
CA ASN A 149 -16.00 -11.49 7.31
C ASN A 149 -15.78 -12.86 6.69
N ALA A 150 -15.59 -13.89 7.52
CA ALA A 150 -15.71 -15.27 7.05
C ALA A 150 -17.12 -15.51 6.49
N THR A 151 -17.22 -16.28 5.41
CA THR A 151 -18.52 -16.79 4.94
C THR A 151 -19.01 -17.91 5.84
N THR A 152 -20.29 -18.28 5.71
CA THR A 152 -20.85 -19.45 6.40
C THR A 152 -20.21 -20.78 5.97
N GLY A 153 -19.56 -20.81 4.81
CA GLY A 153 -18.85 -21.98 4.29
C GLY A 153 -17.36 -22.02 4.63
N SER A 154 -16.84 -21.07 5.41
CA SER A 154 -15.43 -21.03 5.80
C SER A 154 -15.16 -21.86 7.04
N ASP A 155 -14.06 -22.62 7.04
CA ASP A 155 -13.60 -23.39 8.20
C ASP A 155 -12.72 -22.58 9.16
N LEU A 156 -12.26 -21.42 8.70
CA LEU A 156 -11.29 -20.57 9.38
C LEU A 156 -11.74 -19.09 9.35
N PRO A 157 -11.29 -18.29 10.32
CA PRO A 157 -11.57 -16.86 10.31
C PRO A 157 -10.85 -16.18 9.12
N PRO A 158 -11.20 -14.95 8.70
CA PRO A 158 -10.49 -14.26 7.62
C PRO A 158 -9.03 -13.94 8.00
N ILE A 159 -8.19 -13.70 6.99
CA ILE A 159 -6.83 -13.17 7.16
C ILE A 159 -6.64 -11.93 6.31
N LEU A 160 -5.67 -11.11 6.69
CA LEU A 160 -5.21 -9.98 5.90
C LEU A 160 -3.69 -9.84 6.05
N ASN A 161 -2.97 -9.85 4.92
CA ASN A 161 -1.50 -9.71 4.94
C ASN A 161 -1.11 -8.23 4.88
N ALA A 162 -1.71 -7.48 3.96
CA ALA A 162 -1.50 -6.04 3.81
C ALA A 162 -2.65 -5.39 3.04
N PHE A 163 -2.73 -4.06 3.07
CA PHE A 163 -3.57 -3.30 2.17
C PHE A 163 -2.87 -1.97 1.81
N GLU A 164 -3.14 -1.48 0.60
CA GLU A 164 -2.62 -0.21 0.08
C GLU A 164 -3.79 0.74 -0.13
N LEU A 165 -3.59 2.00 0.24
CA LEU A 165 -4.51 3.10 0.02
C LEU A 165 -3.87 4.15 -0.85
N TYR A 166 -4.61 4.58 -1.84
CA TYR A 166 -4.16 5.46 -2.88
C TYR A 166 -5.02 6.72 -2.81
N THR A 167 -4.51 7.83 -2.29
CA THR A 167 -5.22 9.11 -2.34
C THR A 167 -5.26 9.61 -3.78
N VAL A 168 -6.45 9.96 -4.23
CA VAL A 168 -6.69 10.52 -5.56
C VAL A 168 -6.32 11.99 -5.52
N ILE A 169 -5.26 12.35 -6.23
CA ILE A 169 -4.89 13.75 -6.43
C ILE A 169 -5.86 14.35 -7.46
N PRO A 170 -6.62 15.41 -7.08
CA PRO A 170 -7.47 16.12 -8.02
C PRO A 170 -6.70 16.55 -9.26
N GLN A 171 -7.36 16.56 -10.42
CA GLN A 171 -6.71 16.92 -11.68
C GLN A 171 -6.09 18.32 -11.68
N PHE A 172 -6.61 19.23 -10.86
CA PHE A 172 -6.09 20.59 -10.70
C PHE A 172 -4.81 20.66 -9.86
N ASP A 173 -4.50 19.62 -9.07
CA ASP A 173 -3.26 19.50 -8.29
C ASP A 173 -2.17 18.73 -9.07
N LEU A 174 -2.50 18.24 -10.28
CA LEU A 174 -1.55 17.60 -11.19
C LEU A 174 -0.67 18.64 -11.88
N HIS A 175 0.39 19.02 -11.19
CA HIS A 175 1.51 19.69 -11.81
C HIS A 175 2.15 18.73 -12.82
N LYS A 176 2.50 19.20 -14.02
CA LYS A 176 3.36 18.41 -14.91
C LYS A 176 4.70 18.16 -14.20
N PRO A 177 5.44 17.12 -14.60
CA PRO A 177 6.81 16.95 -14.12
C PRO A 177 7.63 18.23 -14.32
N THR A 178 8.66 18.42 -13.50
CA THR A 178 9.61 19.51 -13.67
C THR A 178 10.14 19.53 -15.10
N ASN A 179 10.34 20.73 -15.65
CA ASN A 179 10.88 20.92 -16.99
C ASN A 179 12.11 20.02 -17.21
N THR A 180 12.08 19.20 -18.27
CA THR A 180 13.11 18.18 -18.48
C THR A 180 14.52 18.76 -18.66
N ARG A 181 14.65 20.00 -19.13
CA ARG A 181 15.94 20.70 -19.21
C ARG A 181 16.47 21.06 -17.83
N ASP A 182 15.60 21.52 -16.94
CA ASP A 182 15.97 21.86 -15.56
C ASP A 182 16.33 20.61 -14.78
N VAL A 183 15.58 19.50 -14.96
CA VAL A 183 15.92 18.18 -14.39
C VAL A 183 17.29 17.73 -14.85
N ALA A 184 17.59 17.82 -16.15
CA ALA A 184 18.90 17.43 -16.67
C ALA A 184 20.03 18.29 -16.09
N ALA A 185 19.82 19.62 -16.02
CA ALA A 185 20.80 20.54 -15.47
C ALA A 185 21.09 20.29 -13.98
N ILE A 186 20.05 20.12 -13.16
CA ILE A 186 20.24 19.90 -11.72
C ILE A 186 20.85 18.53 -11.41
N MET A 187 20.56 17.52 -12.23
CA MET A 187 21.18 16.19 -12.10
C MET A 187 22.67 16.24 -12.45
N ASP A 188 23.05 17.01 -13.48
CA ASP A 188 24.46 17.24 -13.81
C ASP A 188 25.20 17.98 -12.68
N ILE A 189 24.56 19.00 -12.08
CA ILE A 189 25.11 19.70 -10.90
C ILE A 189 25.25 18.74 -9.72
N LYS A 190 24.23 17.92 -9.43
CA LYS A 190 24.26 16.93 -8.36
C LYS A 190 25.45 15.98 -8.53
N GLN A 191 25.66 15.48 -9.74
CA GLN A 191 26.76 14.57 -10.06
C GLN A 191 28.13 15.26 -9.97
N THR A 192 28.28 16.41 -10.64
CA THR A 192 29.54 17.16 -10.70
C THR A 192 29.97 17.69 -9.33
N SER A 193 29.02 18.20 -8.56
CA SER A 193 29.27 18.74 -7.21
C SER A 193 29.23 17.67 -6.12
N ARG A 194 29.01 16.39 -6.47
CA ARG A 194 28.92 15.25 -5.54
C ARG A 194 27.93 15.47 -4.40
N ILE A 195 26.78 16.07 -4.71
CA ILE A 195 25.75 16.38 -3.72
C ILE A 195 25.06 15.06 -3.31
N SER A 196 25.18 14.73 -2.02
CA SER A 196 24.55 13.56 -1.41
C SER A 196 23.53 14.01 -0.38
N ARG A 197 22.35 14.42 -0.85
CA ARG A 197 21.19 14.75 -0.02
C ARG A 197 20.12 13.68 -0.18
N GLU A 198 19.48 13.31 0.92
CA GLU A 198 18.48 12.23 0.95
C GLU A 198 17.22 12.59 0.17
N ASP A 199 16.82 13.86 0.22
CA ASP A 199 15.62 14.40 -0.41
C ASP A 199 15.82 14.76 -1.89
N TRP A 200 17.07 14.74 -2.39
CA TRP A 200 17.37 14.95 -3.81
C TRP A 200 17.14 13.66 -4.62
N GLN A 201 15.91 13.15 -4.57
CA GLN A 201 15.47 11.94 -5.28
C GLN A 201 14.12 12.22 -5.97
N ALA A 202 13.82 11.48 -7.04
CA ALA A 202 12.62 11.67 -7.85
C ALA A 202 12.56 13.05 -8.55
N ASP A 203 11.38 13.69 -8.59
CA ASP A 203 11.16 14.95 -9.30
C ASP A 203 11.62 16.16 -8.44
N PRO A 204 12.40 17.12 -8.98
CA PRO A 204 12.98 18.20 -8.18
C PRO A 204 11.98 19.21 -7.59
N CYS A 205 10.87 19.47 -8.27
CA CYS A 205 9.90 20.51 -7.88
C CYS A 205 8.53 19.97 -7.50
N VAL A 206 8.17 18.73 -7.86
CA VAL A 206 6.83 18.17 -7.58
C VAL A 206 6.85 16.88 -6.77
N PRO A 207 5.96 16.74 -5.77
CA PRO A 207 4.96 17.73 -5.33
C PRO A 207 5.61 18.95 -4.66
N VAL A 208 4.95 20.12 -4.71
CA VAL A 208 5.51 21.40 -4.22
C VAL A 208 6.00 21.28 -2.77
N GLU A 209 5.26 20.54 -1.94
CA GLU A 209 5.60 20.27 -0.52
C GLU A 209 6.86 19.41 -0.33
N GLN A 210 7.32 18.72 -1.37
CA GLN A 210 8.50 17.85 -1.39
C GLN A 210 9.55 18.35 -2.39
N THR A 211 9.53 19.64 -2.72
CA THR A 211 10.60 20.28 -3.52
C THR A 211 11.95 19.98 -2.87
N TRP A 212 12.94 19.61 -3.69
CA TRP A 212 14.29 19.34 -3.19
C TRP A 212 14.83 20.53 -2.39
N SER A 213 15.38 20.25 -1.22
CA SER A 213 15.89 21.26 -0.30
C SER A 213 16.98 22.08 -0.97
N GLY A 214 16.81 23.40 -0.96
CA GLY A 214 17.70 24.38 -1.58
C GLY A 214 17.22 24.85 -2.95
N LEU A 215 16.31 24.13 -3.62
CA LEU A 215 15.71 24.61 -4.86
C LEU A 215 14.59 25.60 -4.57
N SER A 216 14.51 26.64 -5.40
CA SER A 216 13.28 27.41 -5.58
C SER A 216 12.71 27.06 -6.94
N CYS A 217 11.44 26.66 -6.95
CA CYS A 217 10.72 26.31 -8.16
C CYS A 217 9.59 27.31 -8.41
N ASN A 218 9.39 27.65 -9.68
CA ASN A 218 8.21 28.37 -10.13
C ASN A 218 7.19 27.38 -10.69
N SER A 219 6.04 27.29 -10.02
CA SER A 219 4.91 26.43 -10.39
C SER A 219 3.68 27.22 -10.83
N SER A 220 3.85 28.49 -11.23
CA SER A 220 2.75 29.32 -11.74
C SER A 220 2.26 28.90 -13.13
N ASP A 221 3.13 28.22 -13.90
CA ASP A 221 2.79 27.58 -15.16
C ASP A 221 2.54 26.08 -14.95
N ASP A 222 1.86 25.47 -15.93
CA ASP A 222 1.58 24.02 -16.02
C ASP A 222 2.82 23.12 -15.84
N THR A 223 4.03 23.63 -16.18
CA THR A 223 5.31 22.91 -16.10
C THR A 223 6.24 23.61 -15.11
N PRO A 224 6.49 23.04 -13.92
CA PRO A 224 7.39 23.61 -12.93
C PRO A 224 8.79 23.83 -13.48
N MET A 225 9.40 24.97 -13.15
CA MET A 225 10.77 25.32 -13.55
C MET A 225 11.63 25.62 -12.32
N ILE A 226 12.89 25.20 -12.34
CA ILE A 226 13.86 25.54 -11.29
C ILE A 226 14.36 26.96 -11.56
N ILE A 227 14.07 27.89 -10.64
CA ILE A 227 14.47 29.29 -10.77
C ILE A 227 15.75 29.62 -9.99
N SER A 228 16.10 28.84 -8.97
CA SER A 228 17.39 28.94 -8.28
C SER A 228 17.75 27.68 -7.48
N LEU A 229 19.04 27.56 -7.15
CA LEU A 229 19.67 26.58 -6.26
C LEU A 229 20.44 27.30 -5.15
#